data_AF-A0A7M1AWA3-F1
#
_entry.id   AF-A0A7M1AWA3-F1
#
_cell.length_a   1.000
_cell.length_b   1.000
_cell.length_c   1.000
_cell.angle_alpha   90.00
_cell.angle_beta   90.00
_cell.angle_gamma   90.00
#
_symmetry.space_group_name_H-M   'P 1'
#
loop_
_entity.id
_entity.type
_entity.pdbx_description
1 polymer ?
#
loop_
_entity_poly.entity_id
_entity_poly.type
_entity_poly.pdbx_seq_one_letter_code
_entity_poly.pdbx_strand_id
1 'polypeptide(L)'
;MFDFMDSDWFTIGLEIVFLLLISYDVKRYRETKKGEFLVNIVITIGFAIWTLYPYYNSYFGWEDSQKEKMLSVCENDANKTVCICIDEKVFKEYTHQDYMAVDKNSSEYLEFMKEAKEDCMDDGWF
;
A
#
# COMPACT_ATOMS: atom_id res chain seq x y z
N MET A 1 -6.37 5.44 -11.69
CA MET A 1 -6.08 4.16 -12.40
C MET A 1 -5.86 2.98 -11.46
N PHE A 2 -5.82 3.17 -10.13
CA PHE A 2 -5.53 2.12 -9.16
C PHE A 2 -6.71 1.71 -8.26
N ASP A 3 -7.96 2.04 -8.60
CA ASP A 3 -9.12 1.42 -7.94
C ASP A 3 -9.08 -0.12 -8.00
N PHE A 4 -8.43 -0.68 -9.02
CA PHE A 4 -8.16 -2.12 -9.08
C PHE A 4 -7.02 -2.53 -8.16
N MET A 5 -5.94 -1.74 -8.01
CA MET A 5 -4.84 -2.08 -7.09
C MET A 5 -5.22 -1.90 -5.62
N ASP A 6 -6.23 -1.07 -5.34
CA ASP A 6 -6.84 -0.91 -4.02
C ASP A 6 -8.01 -1.86 -3.78
N SER A 7 -8.35 -2.67 -4.79
CA SER A 7 -9.29 -3.76 -4.62
C SER A 7 -8.62 -4.88 -3.85
N ASP A 8 -9.32 -5.40 -2.84
CA ASP A 8 -9.02 -6.67 -2.17
C ASP A 8 -8.60 -7.76 -3.17
N TRP A 9 -9.19 -7.75 -4.38
CA TRP A 9 -8.90 -8.71 -5.44
C TRP A 9 -7.48 -8.63 -6.02
N PHE A 10 -6.88 -7.45 -6.11
CA PHE A 10 -5.51 -7.30 -6.61
C PHE A 10 -4.50 -7.79 -5.57
N THR A 11 -4.71 -7.45 -4.30
CA THR A 11 -3.91 -7.95 -3.18
C THR A 11 -3.97 -9.48 -3.13
N ILE A 12 -5.16 -10.06 -3.19
CA ILE A 12 -5.37 -11.51 -3.27
C ILE A 12 -4.66 -12.10 -4.52
N GLY A 13 -4.75 -11.42 -5.66
CA GLY A 13 -4.07 -11.83 -6.89
C GLY A 13 -2.55 -11.87 -6.75
N LEU A 14 -1.96 -10.83 -6.15
CA LEU A 14 -0.53 -10.74 -5.87
C LEU A 14 -0.07 -11.85 -4.91
N GLU A 15 -0.82 -12.10 -3.84
CA GLU A 15 -0.52 -13.20 -2.91
C GLU A 15 -0.50 -14.56 -3.61
N ILE A 16 -1.47 -14.82 -4.48
CA ILE A 16 -1.51 -16.06 -5.29
C ILE A 16 -0.29 -16.16 -6.20
N VAL A 17 0.08 -15.08 -6.88
CA VAL A 17 1.29 -15.05 -7.73
C VAL A 17 2.55 -15.33 -6.92
N PHE A 18 2.71 -14.73 -5.74
CA PHE A 18 3.85 -14.98 -4.87
C PHE A 18 3.90 -16.43 -4.40
N LEU A 19 2.77 -17.03 -4.01
CA LEU A 19 2.70 -18.44 -3.63
C LEU A 19 3.09 -19.36 -4.80
N LEU A 20 2.66 -19.03 -6.03
CA LEU A 20 3.05 -19.79 -7.22
C LEU A 20 4.56 -19.70 -7.48
N LEU A 21 5.16 -18.51 -7.40
CA LEU A 21 6.61 -18.32 -7.58
C LEU A 21 7.41 -19.07 -6.52
N ILE A 22 7.05 -18.93 -5.24
CA ILE A 22 7.71 -19.64 -4.14
C ILE A 22 7.56 -21.15 -4.31
N SER A 23 6.36 -21.65 -4.64
CA SER A 23 6.15 -23.09 -4.83
C SER A 23 6.94 -23.65 -6.02
N TYR A 24 7.06 -22.89 -7.11
CA TYR A 24 7.88 -23.23 -8.26
C TYR A 24 9.35 -23.34 -7.89
N ASP A 25 9.89 -22.31 -7.21
CA ASP A 25 11.31 -22.28 -6.82
C ASP A 25 11.63 -23.34 -5.76
N VAL A 26 10.72 -23.60 -4.81
CA VAL A 26 10.87 -24.69 -3.83
C VAL A 26 10.90 -26.04 -4.54
N LYS A 27 10.03 -26.27 -5.53
CA LYS A 27 10.04 -27.51 -6.31
C LYS A 27 11.35 -27.67 -7.08
N ARG A 28 11.79 -26.63 -7.79
CA ARG A 28 13.05 -26.59 -8.54
C ARG A 28 14.27 -26.77 -7.62
N TYR A 29 14.24 -26.19 -6.43
CA TYR A 29 15.29 -26.36 -5.43
C TYR A 29 15.39 -27.82 -4.96
N ARG A 30 14.26 -28.50 -4.72
CA ARG A 30 14.27 -29.92 -4.36
C ARG A 30 14.83 -30.81 -5.47
N GLU A 31 14.55 -30.49 -6.73
CA GLU A 31 15.02 -31.25 -7.89
C GLU A 31 16.50 -31.03 -8.18
N THR A 32 16.98 -29.78 -8.12
CA THR A 32 18.33 -29.40 -8.57
C THR A 32 19.33 -29.16 -7.45
N LYS A 33 18.86 -28.87 -6.24
CA LYS A 33 19.64 -28.43 -5.06
C LYS A 33 20.57 -27.22 -5.32
N LYS A 34 20.31 -26.43 -6.35
CA LYS A 34 21.10 -25.22 -6.65
C LYS A 34 20.76 -24.10 -5.67
N GLY A 35 21.79 -23.42 -5.15
CA GLY A 35 21.63 -22.31 -4.21
C GLY A 35 20.92 -21.08 -4.79
N GLU A 36 20.95 -20.91 -6.11
CA GLU A 36 20.26 -19.81 -6.84
C GLU A 36 18.75 -19.75 -6.52
N PHE A 37 18.08 -20.91 -6.43
CA PHE A 37 16.66 -20.96 -6.08
C PHE A 37 16.38 -20.54 -4.63
N LEU A 38 17.33 -20.76 -3.72
CA LEU A 38 17.20 -20.33 -2.33
C LEU A 38 17.30 -18.80 -2.23
N VAL A 39 18.21 -18.21 -3.00
CA VAL A 39 18.33 -16.74 -3.13
C VAL A 39 17.06 -16.16 -3.76
N ASN A 40 16.53 -16.77 -4.82
CA ASN A 40 15.27 -16.33 -5.44
C ASN A 40 14.10 -16.37 -4.46
N ILE A 41 13.98 -17.42 -3.63
CA ILE A 41 12.93 -17.52 -2.61
C ILE A 41 13.06 -16.36 -1.60
N VAL A 42 14.26 -16.08 -1.10
CA VAL A 42 14.48 -14.99 -0.13
C VAL A 42 14.14 -13.64 -0.74
N ILE A 43 14.59 -13.39 -1.98
CA ILE A 43 14.27 -12.15 -2.72
C ILE A 43 12.76 -12.03 -2.93
N THR A 44 12.10 -13.12 -3.33
CA THR A 44 10.65 -13.14 -3.57
C THR A 44 9.87 -12.85 -2.29
N ILE A 45 10.27 -13.43 -1.16
CA ILE A 45 9.65 -13.14 0.15
C ILE A 45 9.87 -11.68 0.53
N GLY A 46 11.10 -11.17 0.39
CA GLY A 46 11.40 -9.76 0.69
C GLY A 46 10.57 -8.79 -0.16
N PHE A 47 10.45 -9.08 -1.46
CA PHE A 47 9.64 -8.29 -2.38
C PHE A 47 8.14 -8.38 -2.05
N ALA A 48 7.64 -9.57 -1.70
CA ALA A 48 6.25 -9.75 -1.28
C ALA A 48 5.93 -8.90 -0.04
N ILE A 49 6.79 -8.93 0.98
CA ILE A 49 6.63 -8.10 2.18
C ILE A 49 6.63 -6.61 1.81
N TRP A 50 7.60 -6.16 1.01
CA TRP A 50 7.71 -4.76 0.61
C TRP A 50 6.48 -4.27 -0.16
N THR A 51 5.98 -5.05 -1.13
CA THR A 51 4.80 -4.68 -1.92
C THR A 51 3.50 -4.71 -1.12
N LEU A 52 3.36 -5.64 -0.17
CA LEU A 52 2.14 -5.79 0.63
C LEU A 52 2.12 -4.89 1.88
N TYR A 53 3.25 -4.32 2.28
CA TYR A 53 3.37 -3.45 3.44
C TYR A 53 2.39 -2.26 3.48
N PRO A 54 2.27 -1.41 2.44
CA PRO A 54 1.33 -0.27 2.47
C PRO A 54 -0.12 -0.71 2.61
N TYR A 55 -0.48 -1.85 2.01
CA TYR A 55 -1.82 -2.42 2.17
C TYR A 55 -2.02 -2.91 3.60
N TYR A 56 -1.05 -3.60 4.17
CA TYR A 56 -1.11 -4.01 5.57
C TYR A 56 -1.34 -2.81 6.51
N ASN A 57 -0.62 -1.71 6.32
CA ASN A 57 -0.82 -0.49 7.09
C ASN A 57 -2.24 0.05 6.94
N SER A 58 -2.76 0.11 5.71
CA SER A 58 -4.14 0.54 5.48
C SER A 58 -5.16 -0.39 6.15
N TYR A 59 -5.07 -1.71 5.98
CA TYR A 59 -6.07 -2.66 6.51
C TYR A 59 -5.98 -2.91 8.01
N PHE A 60 -4.77 -3.00 8.57
CA PHE A 60 -4.55 -3.40 9.96
C PHE A 60 -4.03 -2.26 10.85
N GLY A 61 -3.42 -1.22 10.27
CA GLY A 61 -2.89 -0.08 11.02
C GLY A 61 -3.94 0.94 11.44
N TRP A 62 -5.19 0.79 10.97
CA TRP A 62 -6.31 1.69 11.23
C TRP A 62 -7.58 0.91 11.56
N GLU A 63 -8.34 1.39 12.54
CA GLU A 63 -9.69 0.89 12.78
C GLU A 63 -10.70 1.54 11.82
N ASP A 64 -11.74 0.82 11.43
CA ASP A 64 -12.78 1.32 10.52
C ASP A 64 -13.42 2.63 11.03
N SER A 65 -13.61 2.75 12.35
CA SER A 65 -14.16 3.96 12.97
C SER A 65 -13.25 5.19 12.88
N GLN A 66 -11.94 4.99 12.75
CA GLN A 66 -10.96 6.06 12.59
C GLN A 66 -10.93 6.53 11.14
N LYS A 67 -10.97 5.59 10.19
CA LYS A 67 -11.07 5.89 8.77
C LYS A 67 -12.35 6.64 8.45
N GLU A 68 -13.49 6.19 8.97
CA GLU A 68 -14.79 6.83 8.76
C GLU A 68 -14.79 8.28 9.26
N LYS A 69 -14.18 8.55 10.42
CA LYS A 69 -14.03 9.91 10.94
C LYS A 69 -13.18 10.79 10.03
N MET A 70 -12.05 10.27 9.52
CA MET A 70 -11.18 11.05 8.64
C MET A 70 -11.89 11.36 7.31
N LEU A 71 -12.49 10.36 6.69
CA LEU A 71 -13.25 10.50 5.45
C LEU A 71 -14.48 11.42 5.60
N SER A 72 -15.11 11.47 6.79
CA SER A 72 -16.22 12.39 7.05
C SER A 72 -15.83 13.87 6.97
N VAL A 73 -14.55 14.21 7.20
CA VAL A 73 -14.05 15.58 7.05
C VAL A 73 -14.09 16.01 5.58
N CYS A 74 -13.78 15.08 4.68
CA CYS A 74 -13.81 15.28 3.23
C CYS A 74 -15.22 15.46 2.65
N GLU A 75 -16.28 15.05 3.34
CA GLU A 75 -17.66 15.27 2.86
C GLU A 75 -18.07 16.74 2.84
N ASN A 76 -17.40 17.57 3.63
CA ASN A 76 -17.63 19.01 3.69
C ASN A 76 -16.69 19.79 2.75
N ASP A 77 -15.81 19.10 2.02
CA ASP A 77 -14.87 19.73 1.08
C ASP A 77 -15.53 19.93 -0.30
N ALA A 78 -15.15 21.01 -0.98
CA ALA A 78 -15.60 21.31 -2.35
C ALA A 78 -15.09 20.26 -3.36
N ASN A 79 -13.97 19.58 -3.06
CA ASN A 79 -13.37 18.57 -3.94
C ASN A 79 -13.27 17.20 -3.27
N LYS A 80 -14.44 16.60 -2.98
CA LYS A 80 -14.60 15.33 -2.24
C LYS A 80 -13.68 14.21 -2.75
N THR A 81 -13.56 14.03 -4.07
CA THR A 81 -12.75 12.96 -4.66
C THR A 81 -11.27 13.10 -4.35
N VAL A 82 -10.73 14.31 -4.45
CA VAL A 82 -9.31 14.58 -4.18
C VAL A 82 -9.01 14.40 -2.69
N CYS A 83 -9.92 14.84 -1.82
CA CYS A 83 -9.77 14.69 -0.37
C CYS A 83 -9.76 13.22 0.06
N ILE A 84 -10.69 12.40 -0.47
CA ILE A 84 -10.73 10.95 -0.21
C ILE A 84 -9.43 10.28 -0.68
N CYS A 85 -8.94 10.63 -1.87
CA CYS A 85 -7.70 10.07 -2.40
C CYS A 85 -6.47 10.38 -1.51
N ILE A 86 -6.40 11.60 -0.96
CA ILE A 86 -5.33 11.98 -0.03
C ILE A 86 -5.43 11.16 1.27
N ASP A 87 -6.62 11.00 1.83
CA ASP A 87 -6.85 10.21 3.03
C ASP A 87 -6.47 8.73 2.82
N GLU A 88 -6.81 8.16 1.65
CA GLU A 88 -6.43 6.80 1.28
C GLU A 88 -4.91 6.61 1.19
N LYS A 89 -4.19 7.62 0.67
CA LYS A 89 -2.72 7.62 0.68
C LYS A 89 -2.16 7.68 2.09
N VAL A 90 -2.76 8.48 2.98
CA VAL A 90 -2.37 8.54 4.39
C VAL A 90 -2.55 7.19 5.07
N PHE A 91 -3.66 6.48 4.80
CA PHE A 91 -3.90 5.16 5.38
C PHE A 91 -2.87 4.12 4.97
N LYS A 92 -2.33 4.22 3.74
CA LYS A 92 -1.30 3.29 3.24
C LYS A 92 0.10 3.61 3.76
N GLU A 93 0.42 4.88 3.93
CA GLU A 93 1.75 5.31 4.35
C GLU A 93 1.96 5.15 5.86
N TYR A 94 0.97 5.53 6.66
CA TYR A 94 1.08 5.60 8.10
C TYR A 94 0.15 4.62 8.80
N THR A 95 0.53 4.14 9.99
CA THR A 95 -0.44 3.59 10.94
C THR A 95 -1.15 4.73 11.67
N HIS A 96 -2.30 4.48 12.31
CA HIS A 96 -2.98 5.52 13.08
C HIS A 96 -2.08 6.10 14.20
N GLN A 97 -1.26 5.27 14.85
CA GLN A 97 -0.35 5.73 15.89
C GLN A 97 0.76 6.62 15.31
N ASP A 98 1.34 6.22 14.19
CA ASP A 98 2.38 6.98 13.53
C ASP A 98 1.83 8.30 13.01
N TYR A 99 0.67 8.27 12.35
CA TYR A 99 0.01 9.48 11.84
C TYR A 99 -0.28 10.50 12.94
N MET A 100 -0.70 10.04 14.13
CA MET A 100 -0.94 10.90 15.28
C MET A 100 0.35 11.46 15.88
N ALA A 101 1.47 10.78 15.71
CA ALA A 101 2.79 11.18 16.19
C ALA A 101 3.59 12.01 15.16
N VAL A 102 3.21 11.98 13.88
CA VAL A 102 3.86 12.74 12.81
C VAL A 102 3.76 14.24 13.07
N ASP A 103 4.90 14.92 12.93
CA ASP A 103 4.94 16.37 12.95
C ASP A 103 4.39 16.92 11.63
N LYS A 104 3.20 17.53 11.70
CA LYS A 104 2.50 18.10 10.54
C LYS A 104 3.22 19.31 9.92
N ASN A 105 4.24 19.85 10.60
CA ASN A 105 5.09 20.92 10.07
C ASN A 105 6.45 20.42 9.56
N SER A 106 6.72 19.12 9.65
CA SER A 106 7.96 18.54 9.14
C SER A 106 8.04 18.67 7.62
N SER A 107 9.26 18.83 7.09
CA SER A 107 9.48 18.87 5.64
C SER A 107 9.02 17.59 4.95
N GLU A 108 9.18 16.44 5.61
CA GLU A 108 8.79 15.12 5.10
C GLU A 108 7.26 15.00 4.95
N TYR A 109 6.49 15.37 5.97
CA TYR A 109 5.03 15.34 5.88
C TYR A 109 4.50 16.35 4.85
N LEU A 110 5.11 17.53 4.76
CA LEU A 110 4.71 18.54 3.77
C LEU A 110 5.01 18.10 2.34
N GLU A 111 6.13 17.40 2.12
CA GLU A 111 6.49 16.81 0.83
C GLU A 111 5.52 15.69 0.46
N PHE A 112 5.25 14.76 1.39
CA PHE A 112 4.23 13.73 1.22
C PHE A 112 2.86 14.31 0.86
N MET A 113 2.38 15.32 1.60
CA MET A 113 1.08 15.93 1.32
C MET A 113 1.04 16.64 -0.04
N LYS A 114 2.18 17.19 -0.49
CA LYS A 114 2.29 17.81 -1.81
C LYS A 114 2.25 16.75 -2.91
N GLU A 115 3.03 15.69 -2.80
CA GLU A 115 3.02 14.57 -3.75
C GLU A 115 1.66 13.87 -3.79
N ALA A 116 1.06 13.62 -2.63
CA ALA A 116 -0.27 13.06 -2.51
C ALA A 116 -1.30 13.94 -3.23
N LYS A 117 -1.23 15.25 -3.04
CA LYS A 117 -2.12 16.19 -3.72
C LYS A 117 -1.87 16.27 -5.22
N GLU A 118 -0.62 16.28 -5.67
CA GLU A 118 -0.29 16.29 -7.11
C GLU A 118 -0.81 15.03 -7.78
N ASP A 119 -0.55 13.84 -7.22
CA ASP A 119 -1.06 12.57 -7.75
C ASP A 119 -2.59 12.46 -7.71
N CYS A 120 -3.25 13.06 -6.72
CA CYS A 120 -4.71 13.04 -6.60
C CYS A 120 -5.40 14.16 -7.42
N MET A 121 -4.69 15.22 -7.81
CA MET A 121 -5.18 16.32 -8.65
C MET A 121 -4.83 16.16 -10.13
N ASP A 122 -3.89 15.27 -10.47
CA ASP A 122 -3.59 14.96 -11.86
C ASP A 122 -4.82 14.23 -12.45
N ASP A 123 -5.74 15.05 -13.00
CA ASP A 123 -6.88 14.64 -13.80
C ASP A 123 -6.35 13.87 -15.01
N GLY A 124 -6.05 12.59 -14.81
CA GLY A 124 -5.79 11.60 -15.83
C GLY A 124 -4.89 12.06 -16.98
N TRP A 125 -3.73 11.42 -17.11
CA TRP A 125 -3.25 11.04 -18.44
C TRP A 125 -4.14 9.94 -19.08
N PHE A 126 -5.47 10.05 -18.91
CA PHE A 126 -6.57 9.31 -19.54
C PHE A 126 -7.89 10.09 -19.43
#